data_AF-A0A8T9Q7P8-F1
#
_entry.id   AF-A0A8T9Q7P8-F1
#
_cell.length_a   1.000
_cell.length_b   1.000
_cell.length_c   1.000
_cell.angle_alpha   90.00
_cell.angle_beta   90.00
_cell.angle_gamma   90.00
#
_symmetry.space_group_name_H-M   'P 1'
#
loop_
_entity.id
_entity.type
_entity.pdbx_description
1 polymer ?
#
loop_
_entity_poly.entity_id
_entity_poly.type
_entity_poly.pdbx_seq_one_letter_code
_entity_poly.pdbx_strand_id
1 'polypeptide(L)'
;MPRFVPVPPPATPVPALALLPEASRPVVVLAMGQYFYFPTLGYCHSRIHQARHVTGRATLGQHGLRLQFTSLLDAVHLHIDRAQLQAAWVGSYQLRCQMAADAPTRVVYCCVREEEPGNGISRLHLSTSTPQLTGGVTITAYDLQRQLLSGYYEVRALDQPTPTRRAGLTAPRCTIVLAGDFEFLSVQLPALAK
;
A
#
# COMPACT_ATOMS: atom_id res chain seq x y z
N MET A 1 18.95 -64.78 56.78
CA MET A 1 19.27 -63.35 56.64
C MET A 1 18.62 -62.83 55.37
N PRO A 2 17.66 -61.90 55.44
CA PRO A 2 16.95 -61.42 54.25
C PRO A 2 17.81 -60.41 53.47
N ARG A 3 17.83 -60.57 52.15
CA ARG A 3 18.54 -59.68 51.21
C ARG A 3 17.74 -58.39 51.01
N PHE A 4 18.39 -57.25 51.18
CA PHE A 4 17.87 -55.93 50.79
C PHE A 4 17.71 -55.89 49.26
N VAL A 5 16.50 -55.62 48.78
CA VAL A 5 16.26 -55.29 47.36
C VAL A 5 16.21 -53.77 47.24
N PRO A 6 17.09 -53.13 46.45
CA PRO A 6 17.06 -51.69 46.30
C PRO A 6 15.82 -51.26 45.48
N VAL A 7 15.08 -50.29 46.03
CA VAL A 7 13.97 -49.61 45.35
C VAL A 7 14.56 -48.70 44.26
N PRO A 8 14.07 -48.74 43.00
CA PRO A 8 14.56 -47.83 41.97
C PRO A 8 14.17 -46.37 42.29
N PRO A 9 15.05 -45.40 41.98
CA PRO A 9 14.75 -43.99 42.21
C PRO A 9 13.57 -43.52 41.34
N PRO A 10 12.78 -42.54 41.81
CA PRO A 10 11.68 -42.00 41.03
C PRO A 10 12.20 -41.39 39.72
N ALA A 11 11.55 -41.73 38.61
CA ALA A 11 11.88 -41.19 37.30
C ALA A 11 11.71 -39.66 37.33
N THR A 12 12.79 -38.93 37.03
CA THR A 12 12.75 -37.48 36.79
C THR A 12 11.75 -37.19 35.68
N PRO A 13 10.78 -36.26 35.89
CA PRO A 13 9.92 -35.82 34.80
C PRO A 13 10.78 -35.15 33.75
N VAL A 14 10.78 -35.71 32.54
CA VAL A 14 11.33 -35.05 31.34
C VAL A 14 10.60 -33.71 31.21
N PRO A 15 11.30 -32.56 31.15
CA PRO A 15 10.63 -31.30 30.89
C PRO A 15 9.92 -31.44 29.54
N ALA A 16 8.59 -31.32 29.56
CA ALA A 16 7.80 -31.20 28.36
C ALA A 16 8.44 -30.09 27.51
N LEU A 17 8.82 -30.43 26.26
CA LEU A 17 9.16 -29.43 25.26
C LEU A 17 8.03 -28.40 25.29
N ALA A 18 8.30 -27.22 25.82
CA ALA A 18 7.40 -26.09 25.70
C ALA A 18 7.22 -25.88 24.20
N LEU A 19 6.03 -26.23 23.70
CA LEU A 19 5.56 -25.85 22.39
C LEU A 19 5.78 -24.34 22.29
N LEU A 20 6.78 -23.92 21.51
CA LEU A 20 6.97 -22.52 21.17
C LEU A 20 5.61 -22.02 20.67
N PRO A 21 5.09 -20.90 21.20
CA PRO A 21 3.81 -20.38 20.74
C PRO A 21 3.93 -20.15 19.23
N GLU A 22 3.00 -20.76 18.50
CA GLU A 22 2.76 -20.57 17.09
C GLU A 22 2.98 -19.10 16.75
N ALA A 23 4.05 -18.80 16.00
CA ALA A 23 4.49 -17.43 15.76
C ALA A 23 3.30 -16.59 15.32
N SER A 24 2.85 -15.67 16.19
CA SER A 24 1.64 -14.89 15.98
C SER A 24 1.70 -14.25 14.59
N ARG A 25 0.66 -14.48 13.78
CA ARG A 25 0.58 -13.87 12.45
C ARG A 25 0.73 -12.35 12.62
N PRO A 26 1.64 -11.71 11.88
CA PRO A 26 1.85 -10.28 12.02
C PRO A 26 0.57 -9.54 11.63
N VAL A 27 0.24 -8.48 12.38
CA VAL A 27 -0.95 -7.65 12.15
C VAL A 27 -0.67 -6.69 11.00
N VAL A 28 -1.54 -6.68 9.99
CA VAL A 28 -1.40 -5.76 8.86
C VAL A 28 -1.63 -4.31 9.32
N VAL A 29 -0.72 -3.41 8.96
CA VAL A 29 -0.83 -1.96 9.24
C VAL A 29 -0.94 -1.23 7.92
N LEU A 30 -1.92 -0.33 7.79
CA LEU A 30 -2.14 0.47 6.59
C LEU A 30 -2.46 1.91 6.98
N ALA A 31 -1.78 2.85 6.34
CA ALA A 31 -2.06 4.26 6.39
C ALA A 31 -2.23 4.81 4.97
N MET A 32 -3.19 5.73 4.81
CA MET A 32 -3.44 6.41 3.56
C MET A 32 -3.93 7.82 3.85
N GLY A 33 -3.41 8.79 3.11
CA GLY A 33 -3.80 10.18 3.22
C GLY A 33 -3.64 10.94 1.91
N GLN A 34 -4.36 12.05 1.84
CA GLN A 34 -4.32 12.98 0.73
C GLN A 34 -4.28 14.42 1.22
N TYR A 35 -3.63 15.26 0.43
CA TYR A 35 -3.49 16.67 0.65
C TYR A 35 -3.62 17.41 -0.68
N PHE A 36 -4.51 18.39 -0.71
CA PHE A 36 -4.75 19.28 -1.84
C PHE A 36 -4.51 20.72 -1.38
N TYR A 37 -3.58 21.42 -2.00
CA TYR A 37 -3.30 22.83 -1.73
C TYR A 37 -3.73 23.69 -2.90
N PHE A 38 -4.58 24.69 -2.64
CA PHE A 38 -5.13 25.61 -3.64
C PHE A 38 -4.48 26.99 -3.47
N PRO A 39 -3.32 27.26 -4.09
CA PRO A 39 -2.58 28.50 -3.88
C PRO A 39 -3.40 29.75 -4.21
N THR A 40 -4.21 29.71 -5.27
CA THR A 40 -5.05 30.84 -5.69
C THR A 40 -6.19 31.17 -4.72
N LEU A 41 -6.63 30.19 -3.93
CA LEU A 41 -7.74 30.32 -2.97
C LEU A 41 -7.25 30.40 -1.52
N GLY A 42 -5.95 30.24 -1.27
CA GLY A 42 -5.34 30.35 0.05
C GLY A 42 -5.77 29.28 1.06
N TYR A 43 -6.28 28.12 0.62
CA TYR A 43 -6.70 27.03 1.51
C TYR A 43 -6.14 25.68 1.10
N CYS A 44 -6.16 24.74 2.04
CA CYS A 44 -5.85 23.34 1.80
C CYS A 44 -7.00 22.42 2.22
N HIS A 45 -7.14 21.30 1.53
CA HIS A 45 -8.01 20.20 1.90
C HIS A 45 -7.15 18.97 2.17
N SER A 46 -7.25 18.39 3.37
CA SER A 46 -6.53 17.18 3.74
C SER A 46 -7.48 16.13 4.29
N ARG A 47 -7.20 14.86 3.99
CA ARG A 47 -7.91 13.74 4.59
C ARG A 47 -6.91 12.65 4.93
N ILE A 48 -6.96 12.17 6.15
CA ILE A 48 -6.25 10.98 6.62
C ILE A 48 -7.31 9.92 6.85
N HIS A 49 -7.11 8.74 6.26
CA HIS A 49 -8.03 7.63 6.42
C HIS A 49 -7.72 6.87 7.70
N GLN A 50 -8.76 6.54 8.45
CA GLN A 50 -8.62 5.62 9.58
C GLN A 50 -8.20 4.25 9.05
N ALA A 51 -7.19 3.63 9.67
CA ALA A 51 -6.61 2.35 9.22
C ALA A 51 -7.68 1.27 8.96
N ARG A 52 -8.71 1.19 9.81
CA ARG A 52 -9.84 0.24 9.66
C ARG A 52 -10.67 0.42 8.38
N HIS A 53 -10.56 1.56 7.71
CA HIS A 53 -11.23 1.87 6.45
C HIS A 53 -10.28 1.81 5.26
N VAL A 54 -9.03 1.38 5.45
CA VAL A 54 -8.05 1.20 4.39
C VAL A 54 -7.87 -0.28 4.14
N THR A 55 -8.00 -0.70 2.89
CA THR A 55 -7.67 -2.06 2.46
C THR A 55 -6.49 -2.00 1.50
N GLY A 56 -5.55 -2.92 1.69
CA GLY A 56 -4.36 -3.07 0.86
C GLY A 56 -4.37 -4.40 0.13
N ARG A 57 -3.90 -4.40 -1.13
CA ARG A 57 -3.65 -5.62 -1.89
C ARG A 57 -2.33 -5.52 -2.62
N ALA A 58 -1.44 -6.49 -2.40
CA ALA A 58 -0.25 -6.69 -3.21
C ALA A 58 -0.42 -7.92 -4.11
N THR A 59 -0.08 -7.79 -5.40
CA THR A 59 -0.15 -8.90 -6.36
C THR A 59 1.07 -8.87 -7.26
N LEU A 60 1.82 -9.98 -7.30
CA LEU A 60 2.98 -10.13 -8.17
C LEU A 60 2.57 -10.89 -9.43
N GLY A 61 2.31 -10.20 -10.54
CA GLY A 61 1.99 -10.85 -11.81
C GLY A 61 3.22 -11.09 -12.71
N GLN A 62 2.97 -11.60 -13.91
CA GLN A 62 3.98 -11.73 -14.97
C GLN A 62 4.61 -10.37 -15.35
N HIS A 63 3.82 -9.30 -15.30
CA HIS A 63 4.25 -7.94 -15.67
C HIS A 63 4.86 -7.14 -14.51
N GLY A 64 4.89 -7.68 -13.29
CA GLY A 64 5.49 -7.00 -12.13
C GLY A 64 4.59 -6.95 -10.89
N LEU A 65 4.95 -6.09 -9.95
CA LEU A 65 4.29 -5.95 -8.65
C LEU A 65 3.25 -4.84 -8.69
N ARG A 66 2.01 -5.16 -8.32
CA ARG A 66 0.91 -4.20 -8.18
C ARG A 66 0.58 -4.03 -6.70
N LEU A 67 0.53 -2.79 -6.24
CA LEU A 67 0.07 -2.41 -4.91
C LEU A 67 -1.20 -1.57 -5.07
N GLN A 68 -2.26 -1.95 -4.36
CA GLN A 68 -3.54 -1.26 -4.41
C GLN A 68 -3.95 -0.91 -3.00
N PHE A 69 -4.19 0.36 -2.74
CA PHE A 69 -4.69 0.88 -1.48
C PHE A 69 -6.03 1.54 -1.75
N THR A 70 -7.07 1.13 -1.04
CA THR A 70 -8.41 1.69 -1.21
C THR A 70 -8.99 2.04 0.13
N SER A 71 -9.64 3.18 0.20
CA SER A 71 -10.55 3.58 1.25
C SER A 71 -11.86 4.03 0.62
N LEU A 72 -12.94 4.07 1.40
CA LEU A 72 -14.33 4.38 0.98
C LEU A 72 -14.43 5.27 -0.28
N LEU A 73 -13.72 6.39 -0.27
CA LEU A 73 -13.78 7.43 -1.29
C LEU A 73 -12.50 7.53 -2.14
N ASP A 74 -11.40 6.90 -1.76
CA ASP A 74 -10.07 7.20 -2.31
C ASP A 74 -9.32 5.90 -2.64
N ALA A 75 -8.66 5.83 -3.79
CA ALA A 75 -7.92 4.64 -4.24
C ALA A 75 -6.60 5.03 -4.91
N VAL A 76 -5.51 4.36 -4.51
CA VAL A 76 -4.17 4.47 -5.09
C VAL A 76 -3.77 3.10 -5.62
N HIS A 77 -3.41 3.04 -6.90
CA HIS A 77 -2.86 1.85 -7.54
C HIS A 77 -1.45 2.17 -8.06
N LEU A 78 -0.48 1.41 -7.58
CA LEU A 78 0.92 1.50 -7.96
C LEU A 78 1.29 0.22 -8.71
N HIS A 79 2.06 0.34 -9.77
CA HIS A 79 2.57 -0.80 -10.53
C HIS A 79 4.05 -0.60 -10.79
N ILE A 80 4.88 -1.55 -10.36
CA ILE A 80 6.32 -1.60 -10.62
C ILE A 80 6.55 -2.71 -11.64
N ASP A 81 7.17 -2.39 -12.77
CA ASP A 81 7.47 -3.39 -13.78
C ASP A 81 8.44 -4.44 -13.27
N ARG A 82 8.26 -5.68 -13.74
CA ARG A 82 9.11 -6.81 -13.38
C ARG A 82 10.60 -6.53 -13.59
N ALA A 83 10.94 -5.82 -14.67
CA ALA A 83 12.32 -5.47 -15.02
C ALA A 83 12.97 -4.45 -14.08
N GLN A 84 12.16 -3.70 -13.30
CA GLN A 84 12.65 -2.71 -12.34
C GLN A 84 12.77 -3.27 -10.92
N LEU A 85 12.08 -4.39 -10.62
CA LEU A 85 12.08 -4.97 -9.28
C LEU A 85 13.49 -5.41 -8.87
N GLN A 86 13.96 -4.88 -7.76
CA GLN A 86 15.25 -5.24 -7.18
C GLN A 86 15.20 -6.63 -6.52
N ALA A 87 16.35 -7.15 -6.11
CA ALA A 87 16.43 -8.40 -5.35
C ALA A 87 15.59 -8.30 -4.06
N ALA A 88 14.79 -9.34 -3.79
CA ALA A 88 13.79 -9.34 -2.71
C ALA A 88 12.79 -8.16 -2.76
N TRP A 89 12.70 -7.43 -3.88
CA TRP A 89 11.85 -6.27 -4.10
C TRP A 89 12.08 -5.09 -3.15
N VAL A 90 13.07 -5.16 -2.24
CA VAL A 90 13.43 -4.06 -1.34
C VAL A 90 14.18 -2.99 -2.12
N GLY A 91 13.75 -1.73 -2.00
CA GLY A 91 14.31 -0.61 -2.72
C GLY A 91 13.30 0.51 -2.97
N SER A 92 13.78 1.59 -3.59
CA SER A 92 12.96 2.74 -3.97
C SER A 92 12.68 2.73 -5.48
N TYR A 93 11.41 2.89 -5.83
CA TYR A 93 10.91 2.83 -7.21
C TYR A 93 10.23 4.14 -7.55
N GLN A 94 10.72 4.82 -8.60
CA GLN A 94 10.17 6.09 -9.05
C GLN A 94 8.89 5.85 -9.86
N LEU A 95 7.77 6.39 -9.37
CA LEU A 95 6.46 6.32 -10.00
C LEU A 95 6.27 7.48 -10.97
N ARG A 96 5.71 7.17 -12.14
CA ARG A 96 5.29 8.16 -13.14
C ARG A 96 3.83 7.95 -13.51
N CYS A 97 3.21 8.99 -14.07
CA CYS A 97 1.84 8.90 -14.57
C CYS A 97 1.70 7.82 -15.65
N GLN A 98 0.60 7.06 -15.62
CA GLN A 98 0.32 5.99 -16.59
C GLN A 98 0.31 6.48 -18.06
N MET A 99 -0.03 7.76 -18.28
CA MET A 99 -0.07 8.38 -19.62
C MET A 99 1.32 8.65 -20.21
N ALA A 100 2.41 8.54 -19.44
CA ALA A 100 3.76 8.58 -19.98
C ALA A 100 4.05 7.23 -20.67
N ALA A 101 4.12 7.25 -22.00
CA ALA A 101 4.05 6.06 -22.87
C ALA A 101 5.04 4.92 -22.53
N ASP A 102 6.13 5.19 -21.83
CA ASP A 102 7.16 4.21 -21.46
C ASP A 102 7.51 4.22 -19.97
N ALA A 103 6.60 4.66 -19.10
CA ALA A 103 6.85 4.64 -17.66
C ALA A 103 6.91 3.19 -17.15
N PRO A 104 8.08 2.71 -16.66
CA PRO A 104 8.22 1.35 -16.18
C PRO A 104 7.63 1.16 -14.77
N THR A 105 7.09 2.23 -14.19
CA THR A 105 6.46 2.22 -12.89
C THR A 105 5.36 3.28 -12.90
N ARG A 106 4.13 2.87 -12.63
CA ARG A 106 2.91 3.62 -12.95
C ARG A 106 2.09 3.87 -11.69
N VAL A 107 1.47 5.05 -11.62
CA VAL A 107 0.47 5.39 -10.59
C VAL A 107 -0.88 5.73 -11.21
N VAL A 108 -1.93 5.18 -10.62
CA VAL A 108 -3.33 5.53 -10.85
C VAL A 108 -3.95 5.93 -9.53
N TYR A 109 -4.54 7.11 -9.47
CA TYR A 109 -5.30 7.53 -8.31
C TYR A 109 -6.71 7.94 -8.70
N CYS A 110 -7.66 7.51 -7.88
CA CYS A 110 -9.06 7.83 -7.99
C CYS A 110 -9.54 8.42 -6.66
N CYS A 111 -10.20 9.58 -6.67
CA CYS A 111 -10.88 10.11 -5.48
C CYS A 111 -12.33 10.40 -5.74
N VAL A 112 -13.13 10.36 -4.69
CA VAL A 112 -14.54 10.70 -4.70
C VAL A 112 -14.73 12.02 -3.96
N ARG A 113 -15.22 13.04 -4.68
CA ARG A 113 -15.56 14.35 -4.13
C ARG A 113 -17.06 14.59 -4.23
N GLU A 114 -17.66 15.04 -3.14
CA GLU A 114 -18.99 15.67 -3.18
C GLU A 114 -18.80 17.10 -3.71
N GLU A 115 -19.47 17.43 -4.81
CA GLU A 115 -19.28 18.72 -5.47
C GLU A 115 -20.05 19.87 -4.79
N GLU A 116 -20.98 19.58 -3.88
CA GLU A 116 -21.70 20.49 -2.97
C GLU A 116 -22.71 19.65 -2.16
N PRO A 117 -23.22 20.10 -1.00
CA PRO A 117 -24.32 19.41 -0.32
C PRO A 117 -25.53 19.25 -1.26
N GLY A 118 -25.86 18.01 -1.63
CA GLY A 118 -26.98 17.70 -2.53
C GLY A 118 -26.61 17.55 -4.02
N ASN A 119 -25.37 17.85 -4.41
CA ASN A 119 -24.86 17.55 -5.75
C ASN A 119 -24.00 16.28 -5.69
N GLY A 120 -24.36 15.30 -6.52
CA GLY A 120 -23.90 13.91 -6.42
C GLY A 120 -22.38 13.67 -6.35
N ILE A 121 -22.07 12.40 -6.12
CA ILE A 121 -20.73 11.88 -5.90
C ILE A 121 -19.94 11.85 -7.23
N SER A 122 -18.84 12.61 -7.34
CA SER A 122 -17.96 12.61 -8.52
C SER A 122 -16.67 11.82 -8.28
N ARG A 123 -16.37 10.84 -9.14
CA ARG A 123 -15.09 10.09 -9.17
C ARG A 123 -14.09 10.78 -10.09
N LEU A 124 -12.92 11.09 -9.57
CA LEU A 124 -11.86 11.82 -10.24
C LEU A 124 -10.68 10.88 -10.45
N HIS A 125 -10.37 10.58 -11.71
CA HIS A 125 -9.24 9.77 -12.10
C HIS A 125 -8.06 10.69 -12.43
N LEU A 126 -7.09 10.81 -11.52
CA LEU A 126 -5.95 11.71 -11.71
C LEU A 126 -5.00 11.20 -12.80
N SER A 127 -4.82 9.89 -12.96
CA SER A 127 -3.88 9.37 -13.98
C SER A 127 -4.27 9.67 -15.43
N THR A 128 -5.52 10.01 -15.71
CA THR A 128 -5.99 10.39 -17.06
C THR A 128 -6.03 11.90 -17.26
N SER A 129 -6.20 12.68 -16.19
CA SER A 129 -6.35 14.15 -16.22
C SER A 129 -5.08 14.91 -15.81
N THR A 130 -4.11 14.20 -15.22
CA THR A 130 -2.97 14.77 -14.50
C THR A 130 -1.66 14.13 -15.03
N PRO A 131 -1.16 14.54 -16.20
CA PRO A 131 -0.02 13.89 -16.85
C PRO A 131 1.29 14.00 -16.05
N GLN A 132 1.34 14.85 -15.02
CA GLN A 132 2.53 15.17 -14.23
C GLN A 132 2.54 14.51 -12.84
N LEU A 133 1.78 13.42 -12.62
CA LEU A 133 1.96 12.61 -11.40
C LEU A 133 3.39 12.05 -11.35
N THR A 134 4.11 12.40 -10.30
CA THR A 134 5.47 11.97 -9.97
C THR A 134 5.50 11.44 -8.55
N GLY A 135 6.48 10.62 -8.19
CA GLY A 135 6.59 10.15 -6.81
C GLY A 135 7.41 8.87 -6.72
N GLY A 136 7.25 8.15 -5.62
CA GLY A 136 7.90 6.86 -5.46
C GLY A 136 7.23 5.97 -4.43
N VAL A 137 7.56 4.69 -4.53
CA VAL A 137 7.28 3.70 -3.50
C VAL A 137 8.60 3.14 -3.02
N THR A 138 8.79 3.09 -1.71
CA THR A 138 9.94 2.46 -1.08
C THR A 138 9.46 1.22 -0.36
N ILE A 139 9.93 0.06 -0.81
CA ILE A 139 9.75 -1.21 -0.12
C ILE A 139 10.93 -1.36 0.84
N THR A 140 10.64 -1.40 2.14
CA THR A 140 11.66 -1.45 3.20
C THR A 140 11.95 -2.89 3.65
N ALA A 141 10.99 -3.79 3.51
CA ALA A 141 11.17 -5.20 3.86
C ALA A 141 10.30 -6.12 2.99
N TYR A 142 10.83 -7.30 2.71
CA TYR A 142 10.09 -8.42 2.13
C TYR A 142 10.43 -9.72 2.87
N ASP A 143 9.43 -10.32 3.50
CA ASP A 143 9.51 -11.66 4.09
C ASP A 143 9.16 -12.70 3.01
N LEU A 144 10.17 -13.41 2.50
CA LEU A 144 10.00 -14.45 1.49
C LEU A 144 9.16 -15.63 1.99
N GLN A 145 9.29 -16.00 3.27
CA GLN A 145 8.63 -17.18 3.84
C GLN A 145 7.14 -16.95 4.01
N ARG A 146 6.77 -15.74 4.46
CA ARG A 146 5.37 -15.35 4.72
C ARG A 146 4.75 -14.56 3.58
N GLN A 147 5.54 -14.18 2.58
CA GLN A 147 5.17 -13.33 1.45
C GLN A 147 4.59 -11.99 1.90
N LEU A 148 5.29 -11.31 2.81
CA LEU A 148 4.82 -10.06 3.40
C LEU A 148 5.70 -8.88 2.97
N LEU A 149 5.08 -7.78 2.59
CA LEU A 149 5.75 -6.54 2.21
C LEU A 149 5.49 -5.44 3.24
N SER A 150 6.54 -4.64 3.50
CA SER A 150 6.44 -3.39 4.25
C SER A 150 7.11 -2.26 3.49
N GLY A 151 6.62 -1.04 3.68
CA GLY A 151 7.12 0.14 2.97
C GLY A 151 6.19 1.33 3.08
N TYR A 152 6.47 2.33 2.24
CA TYR A 152 5.68 3.54 2.14
C TYR A 152 5.67 4.05 0.70
N TYR A 153 4.73 4.91 0.37
CA TYR A 153 4.67 5.60 -0.91
C TYR A 153 4.33 7.07 -0.73
N GLU A 154 4.81 7.88 -1.67
CA GLU A 154 4.43 9.27 -1.81
C GLU A 154 4.29 9.59 -3.29
N VAL A 155 3.20 10.26 -3.65
CA VAL A 155 2.90 10.69 -5.02
C VAL A 155 2.50 12.16 -4.98
N ARG A 156 3.08 12.95 -5.87
CA ARG A 156 2.85 14.38 -6.01
C ARG A 156 2.43 14.72 -7.43
N ALA A 157 1.50 15.65 -7.55
CA ALA A 157 1.25 16.36 -8.79
C ALA A 157 1.18 17.85 -8.48
N LEU A 158 2.18 18.58 -8.95
CA LEU A 158 2.30 20.01 -8.69
C LEU A 158 1.46 20.77 -9.70
N ASP A 159 0.77 21.82 -9.24
CA ASP A 159 0.13 22.79 -10.13
C ASP A 159 -0.81 22.14 -11.18
N GLN A 160 -1.80 21.39 -10.71
CA GLN A 160 -2.74 20.67 -11.56
C GLN A 160 -4.10 21.36 -11.57
N PRO A 161 -4.86 21.34 -12.69
CA PRO A 161 -6.24 21.82 -12.64
C PRO A 161 -7.01 21.04 -11.58
N THR A 162 -7.85 21.73 -10.80
CA THR A 162 -8.65 21.06 -9.78
C THR A 162 -9.49 19.99 -10.47
N PRO A 163 -9.36 18.72 -10.05
CA PRO A 163 -10.14 17.65 -10.61
C PRO A 163 -11.60 17.88 -10.20
N THR A 164 -12.40 18.43 -11.11
CA THR A 164 -13.86 18.65 -10.97
C THR A 164 -14.52 18.28 -12.28
N ARG A 165 -15.82 17.95 -12.24
CA ARG A 165 -16.59 17.64 -13.45
C ARG A 165 -16.65 18.82 -14.44
N ARG A 166 -16.39 20.04 -13.95
CA ARG A 166 -16.26 21.28 -14.74
C ARG A 166 -14.80 21.69 -14.98
N ALA A 167 -13.87 20.74 -15.05
CA ALA A 167 -12.48 21.02 -15.39
C ALA A 167 -12.38 21.60 -16.82
N GLY A 168 -12.56 22.91 -16.92
CA GLY A 168 -12.18 23.74 -18.06
C GLY A 168 -10.87 24.47 -17.77
N LEU A 169 -10.43 25.29 -18.73
CA LEU A 169 -9.19 26.08 -18.65
C LEU A 169 -9.13 27.08 -17.47
N THR A 170 -10.27 27.34 -16.80
CA THR A 170 -10.40 28.29 -15.70
C THR A 170 -10.51 27.63 -14.31
N ALA A 171 -10.39 26.30 -14.22
CA ALA A 171 -10.44 25.62 -12.94
C ALA A 171 -9.27 26.09 -12.03
N PRO A 172 -9.51 26.35 -10.72
CA PRO A 172 -8.43 26.69 -9.81
C PRO A 172 -7.36 25.60 -9.84
N ARG A 173 -6.10 25.97 -9.73
CA ARG A 173 -5.00 25.00 -9.76
C ARG A 173 -4.71 24.53 -8.34
N CYS A 174 -4.30 23.27 -8.19
CA CYS A 174 -3.98 22.68 -6.91
C CYS A 174 -2.72 21.80 -6.98
N THR A 175 -1.96 21.78 -5.90
CA THR A 175 -0.94 20.76 -5.66
C THR A 175 -1.57 19.58 -4.94
N ILE A 176 -1.34 18.38 -5.46
CA ILE A 176 -1.86 17.12 -4.94
C ILE A 176 -0.70 16.34 -4.33
N VAL A 177 -0.86 15.85 -3.10
CA VAL A 177 0.06 14.93 -2.44
C VAL A 177 -0.75 13.76 -1.89
N LEU A 178 -0.31 12.55 -2.20
CA LEU A 178 -0.87 11.29 -1.73
C LEU A 178 0.24 10.54 -1.03
N ALA A 179 -0.02 10.04 0.17
CA ALA A 179 0.99 9.30 0.91
C ALA A 179 0.34 8.17 1.70
N GLY A 180 1.13 7.14 1.97
CA GLY A 180 0.69 6.04 2.81
C GLY A 180 1.81 5.09 3.18
N ASP A 181 1.56 4.35 4.25
CA ASP A 181 2.46 3.36 4.83
C ASP A 181 1.76 2.01 4.82
N PHE A 182 2.54 0.94 4.66
CA PHE A 182 2.05 -0.42 4.73
C PHE A 182 3.05 -1.31 5.45
N GLU A 183 2.55 -2.14 6.36
CA GLU A 183 3.33 -3.19 7.00
C GLU A 183 2.62 -4.52 6.93
N PHE A 184 3.41 -5.57 6.72
CA PHE A 184 2.95 -6.94 6.68
C PHE A 184 1.85 -7.20 5.63
N LEU A 185 1.92 -6.47 4.51
CA LEU A 185 0.97 -6.62 3.40
C LEU A 185 1.24 -7.92 2.64
N SER A 186 0.30 -8.86 2.68
CA SER A 186 0.43 -10.14 1.97
C SER A 186 0.48 -9.97 0.45
N VAL A 187 1.45 -10.62 -0.18
CA VAL A 187 1.64 -10.66 -1.63
C VAL A 187 0.97 -11.87 -2.22
N GLN A 188 0.00 -11.65 -3.09
CA GLN A 188 -0.63 -12.70 -3.87
C GLN A 188 0.24 -13.05 -5.07
N LEU A 189 0.72 -14.28 -5.12
CA LEU A 189 1.39 -14.86 -6.29
C LEU A 189 0.34 -15.48 -7.23
N PRO A 190 0.54 -15.48 -8.55
CA PRO A 190 -0.28 -16.24 -9.49
C PRO A 190 -0.21 -17.70 -9.09
N ALA A 191 -1.38 -18.35 -9.07
CA ALA A 191 -1.41 -19.81 -8.98
C ALA A 191 -0.56 -20.37 -10.12
N LEU A 192 0.43 -21.19 -9.80
CA LEU A 192 1.10 -22.02 -10.80
C LEU A 192 0.02 -22.86 -11.47
N ALA A 193 -0.27 -22.57 -12.74
CA ALA A 193 -1.04 -23.48 -13.57
C ALA A 193 -0.28 -24.81 -13.57
N LYS A 194 -0.92 -25.85 -13.03
CA LYS A 194 -0.42 -27.22 -13.10
C LYS A 194 -0.47 -27.72 -14.54
#